data_AF-A0A8S2F8H5-F1
#
_entry.id   AF-A0A8S2F8H5-F1
#
_cell.length_a   1.000
_cell.length_b   1.000
_cell.length_c   1.000
_cell.angle_alpha   90.00
_cell.angle_beta   90.00
_cell.angle_gamma   90.00
#
_symmetry.space_group_name_H-M   'P 1'
#
loop_
_entity.id
_entity.type
_entity.pdbx_description
1 polymer ?
#
loop_
_entity_poly.entity_id
_entity_poly.type
_entity_poly.pdbx_seq_one_letter_code
_entity_poly.pdbx_strand_id
1 'polypeptide(L)'
;MVYTKSINVLNAVQQLGTCCPQACEQESRVATDQLLSILVEEFLLGYSHTSSILSSTNGLFGLELTFTNDKLIELARNEREMDYKLYSTDLLEKWIEQIRHQWPCVQIGQLDKDSYGYSKVTLAYLSCNIEFYLHSDDWVFEIGATPMTSAIVEKNLLLIQQTIFDTASAIGLKPHRRIGGGHFHLDKETHFGKDNSVLFRNFLVDLMNRPELFLGGLSLDLLNAPPLAILSKEQQEAFG
;
A
#
# COMPACT_ATOMS: atom_id res chain seq x y z
N MET A 1 4.71 23.35 -10.80
CA MET A 1 6.02 23.51 -10.12
C MET A 1 6.34 22.15 -9.52
N VAL A 2 7.14 21.35 -10.23
CA VAL A 2 7.47 19.96 -9.88
C VAL A 2 8.74 20.00 -9.06
N TYR A 3 8.66 19.64 -7.78
CA TYR A 3 9.85 19.47 -6.94
C TYR A 3 10.38 18.06 -7.13
N THR A 4 11.31 17.88 -8.07
CA THR A 4 12.21 16.72 -8.09
C THR A 4 13.48 17.12 -7.36
N LYS A 5 13.57 16.80 -6.07
CA LYS A 5 14.82 16.87 -5.32
C LYS A 5 15.39 15.46 -5.27
N SER A 6 16.25 15.14 -6.23
CA SER A 6 17.05 13.91 -6.22
C SER A 6 18.04 14.00 -5.05
N ILE A 7 17.80 13.24 -3.97
CA ILE A 7 18.75 13.09 -2.87
C ILE A 7 19.54 11.80 -3.14
N ASN A 8 20.85 11.94 -3.27
CA ASN A 8 21.79 10.83 -3.36
C ASN A 8 21.85 10.09 -2.01
N VAL A 9 21.09 9.00 -1.86
CA VAL A 9 21.15 8.08 -0.70
C VAL A 9 22.14 6.91 -0.93
N LEU A 10 22.95 6.98 -1.99
CA LEU A 10 23.77 5.84 -2.45
C LEU A 10 25.01 5.50 -1.57
N ASN A 11 25.33 6.26 -0.53
CA ASN A 11 26.59 6.07 0.21
C ASN A 11 26.47 5.42 1.60
N ALA A 12 25.28 4.98 2.04
CA ALA A 12 25.10 4.35 3.36
C ALA A 12 24.88 2.82 3.34
N VAL A 13 24.68 2.20 2.17
CA VAL A 13 24.13 0.83 2.10
C VAL A 13 25.19 -0.26 1.86
N GLN A 14 26.46 0.10 1.66
CA GLN A 14 27.46 -0.85 1.17
C GLN A 14 28.09 -1.80 2.22
N GLN A 15 27.56 -1.90 3.44
CA GLN A 15 28.20 -2.71 4.50
C GLN A 15 27.31 -3.67 5.33
N LEU A 16 26.03 -3.85 5.01
CA LEU A 16 25.18 -4.74 5.83
C LEU A 16 24.86 -6.06 5.13
N GLY A 17 25.87 -6.95 5.13
CA GLY A 17 25.71 -8.38 4.86
C GLY A 17 25.11 -9.13 6.07
N THR A 18 24.05 -8.61 6.68
CA THR A 18 23.41 -9.19 7.85
C THR A 18 21.94 -9.46 7.54
N CYS A 19 21.58 -10.75 7.49
CA CYS A 19 20.21 -11.23 7.33
C CYS A 19 19.24 -10.51 8.28
N CYS A 20 18.03 -10.26 7.76
CA CYS A 20 16.73 -9.91 8.35
C CYS A 20 16.61 -9.35 9.79
N PRO A 21 17.08 -9.99 10.88
CA PRO A 21 16.88 -9.49 12.26
C PRO A 21 17.17 -7.99 12.47
N GLN A 22 18.24 -7.43 11.89
CA GLN A 22 18.54 -6.01 12.10
C GLN A 22 17.49 -5.06 11.52
N ALA A 23 16.84 -5.43 10.41
CA ALA A 23 15.77 -4.60 9.85
C ALA A 23 14.47 -4.68 10.65
N CYS A 24 14.21 -5.82 11.32
CA CYS A 24 13.04 -5.98 12.20
C CYS A 24 13.27 -5.36 13.61
N GLU A 25 14.53 -5.20 14.02
CA GLU A 25 14.92 -4.76 15.37
C GLU A 25 15.40 -3.31 15.45
N GLN A 26 15.73 -2.67 14.32
CA GLN A 26 16.13 -1.27 14.33
C GLN A 26 14.91 -0.37 14.63
N GLU A 27 14.92 0.26 15.80
CA GLU A 27 14.09 1.43 16.06
C GLU A 27 14.36 2.45 14.93
N SER A 28 13.31 2.77 14.18
CA SER A 28 13.31 3.79 13.13
C SER A 28 13.71 5.15 13.71
N ARG A 29 15.01 5.43 13.77
CA ARG A 29 15.59 6.78 13.90
C ARG A 29 16.05 7.33 12.56
N VAL A 30 15.68 6.67 11.47
CA VAL A 30 16.00 7.10 10.11
C VAL A 30 14.99 8.17 9.72
N ALA A 31 15.48 9.31 9.25
CA ALA A 31 14.67 10.33 8.60
C ALA A 31 13.86 9.64 7.48
N THR A 32 12.59 9.35 7.77
CA THR A 32 11.66 8.77 6.83
C THR A 32 11.55 9.72 5.65
N ASP A 33 11.63 9.17 4.45
CA ASP A 33 11.38 9.93 3.23
C ASP A 33 10.03 10.65 3.35
N GLN A 34 9.91 11.83 2.76
CA GLN A 34 8.68 12.63 2.81
C GLN A 34 7.44 11.83 2.40
N LEU A 35 7.57 10.85 1.52
CA LEU A 35 6.46 10.03 1.03
C LEU A 35 5.93 9.03 2.07
N LEU A 36 6.79 8.33 2.79
CA LEU A 36 6.35 7.39 3.83
C LEU A 36 5.88 8.15 5.06
N SER A 37 6.57 9.24 5.43
CA SER A 37 6.10 10.13 6.49
C SER A 37 4.77 10.78 6.12
N ILE A 38 4.52 11.20 4.88
CA ILE A 38 3.19 11.67 4.45
C ILE A 38 2.16 10.53 4.48
N LEU A 39 2.48 9.34 3.97
CA LEU A 39 1.55 8.21 4.01
C LEU A 39 1.28 7.71 5.43
N VAL A 40 2.19 7.90 6.37
CA VAL A 40 2.03 7.52 7.78
C VAL A 40 1.43 8.67 8.59
N GLU A 41 1.79 9.93 8.33
CA GLU A 41 1.27 11.12 9.02
C GLU A 41 -0.11 11.51 8.52
N GLU A 42 -0.36 11.64 7.22
CA GLU A 42 -1.72 11.90 6.70
C GLU A 42 -2.67 10.76 7.04
N PHE A 43 -2.17 9.53 7.19
CA PHE A 43 -2.97 8.37 7.57
C PHE A 43 -3.15 8.25 9.09
N LEU A 44 -2.10 8.12 9.89
CA LEU A 44 -2.20 7.99 11.34
C LEU A 44 -2.71 9.29 11.99
N LEU A 45 -2.35 10.48 11.48
CA LEU A 45 -2.83 11.76 12.03
C LEU A 45 -4.15 12.23 11.43
N GLY A 46 -4.43 11.96 10.14
CA GLY A 46 -5.74 12.24 9.54
C GLY A 46 -6.88 11.48 10.23
N TYR A 47 -6.59 10.25 10.68
CA TYR A 47 -7.50 9.45 11.50
C TYR A 47 -7.43 9.75 13.01
N SER A 48 -6.30 10.23 13.55
CA SER A 48 -6.22 10.65 14.97
C SER A 48 -7.02 11.92 15.26
N HIS A 49 -7.19 12.80 14.26
CA HIS A 49 -8.02 13.99 14.40
C HIS A 49 -9.52 13.74 14.23
N THR A 50 -9.93 12.60 13.67
CA THR A 50 -11.34 12.31 13.36
C THR A 50 -11.98 11.21 14.20
N SER A 51 -11.21 10.41 14.96
CA SER A 51 -11.84 9.58 16.00
C SER A 51 -10.87 9.20 17.13
N SER A 52 -11.33 9.34 18.37
CA SER A 52 -10.76 8.65 19.54
C SER A 52 -10.86 7.11 19.43
N ILE A 53 -11.34 6.59 18.29
CA ILE A 53 -11.57 5.18 18.02
C ILE A 53 -10.32 4.55 17.41
N LEU A 54 -9.51 5.27 16.62
CA LEU A 54 -8.31 4.72 15.97
C LEU A 54 -7.00 4.98 16.73
N SER A 55 -6.96 5.97 17.63
CA SER A 55 -5.77 6.20 18.47
C SER A 55 -5.57 5.13 19.56
N SER A 56 -6.50 4.18 19.71
CA SER A 56 -6.45 3.09 20.68
C SER A 56 -6.36 1.69 20.08
N THR A 57 -6.28 1.55 18.75
CA THR A 57 -6.61 0.27 18.12
C THR A 57 -5.43 -0.69 18.03
N ASN A 58 -5.45 -1.69 18.90
CA ASN A 58 -5.00 -3.04 18.60
C ASN A 58 -5.79 -3.71 17.44
N GLY A 59 -6.55 -2.92 16.67
CA GLY A 59 -7.32 -3.35 15.51
C GLY A 59 -6.39 -3.75 14.38
N LEU A 60 -6.74 -4.82 13.68
CA LEU A 60 -5.97 -5.30 12.54
C LEU A 60 -6.45 -4.63 11.27
N PHE A 61 -5.53 -4.10 10.48
CA PHE A 61 -5.84 -3.62 9.14
C PHE A 61 -4.95 -4.26 8.09
N GLY A 62 -5.52 -4.51 6.92
CA GLY A 62 -4.78 -4.86 5.71
C GLY A 62 -4.34 -3.59 5.00
N LEU A 63 -3.06 -3.56 4.61
CA LEU A 63 -2.52 -2.53 3.74
C LEU A 63 -2.58 -3.04 2.30
N GLU A 64 -3.09 -2.21 1.39
CA GLU A 64 -3.00 -2.42 -0.05
C GLU A 64 -2.44 -1.15 -0.70
N LEU A 65 -1.20 -1.23 -1.17
CA LEU A 65 -0.54 -0.11 -1.87
C LEU A 65 -0.55 -0.38 -3.37
N THR A 66 -0.61 0.67 -4.16
CA THR A 66 -0.65 0.54 -5.61
C THR A 66 0.44 1.36 -6.29
N PHE A 67 1.05 0.77 -7.31
CA PHE A 67 2.15 1.37 -8.06
C PHE A 67 1.94 1.17 -9.55
N THR A 68 2.34 2.15 -10.35
CA THR A 68 2.19 2.10 -11.79
C THR A 68 3.30 2.88 -12.48
N ASN A 69 3.32 2.85 -13.81
CA ASN A 69 4.11 3.73 -14.65
C ASN A 69 3.36 4.04 -15.95
N ASP A 70 3.88 5.00 -16.71
CA ASP A 70 3.21 5.47 -17.93
C ASP A 70 3.03 4.33 -18.96
N LYS A 71 3.90 3.32 -18.94
CA LYS A 71 3.83 2.17 -19.85
C LYS A 71 2.71 1.20 -19.49
N LEU A 72 2.53 0.86 -18.20
CA LEU A 72 1.40 0.05 -17.73
C LEU A 72 0.08 0.74 -18.08
N ILE A 73 -0.01 2.04 -17.84
CA ILE A 73 -1.19 2.86 -18.15
C ILE A 73 -1.46 2.85 -19.67
N GLU A 74 -0.43 3.02 -20.51
CA GLU A 74 -0.56 3.00 -21.97
C GLU A 74 -1.04 1.62 -22.47
N LEU A 75 -0.45 0.53 -21.96
CA LEU A 75 -0.81 -0.83 -22.38
C LEU A 75 -2.24 -1.19 -22.00
N ALA A 76 -2.65 -0.85 -20.77
CA ALA A 76 -4.01 -1.07 -20.30
C ALA A 76 -5.04 -0.24 -21.09
N ARG A 77 -4.73 1.01 -21.46
CA ARG A 77 -5.60 1.86 -22.31
C ARG A 77 -5.88 1.30 -23.68
N ASN A 78 -4.88 0.67 -24.27
CA ASN A 78 -4.95 0.22 -25.66
C ASN A 78 -5.53 -1.19 -25.80
N GLU A 79 -6.14 -1.74 -24.74
CA GLU A 79 -6.73 -3.09 -24.69
C GLU A 79 -5.73 -4.18 -25.14
N ARG A 80 -4.43 -3.95 -24.92
CA ARG A 80 -3.37 -4.89 -25.28
C ARG A 80 -3.10 -5.83 -24.13
N GLU A 81 -4.10 -6.61 -23.76
CA GLU A 81 -4.11 -7.46 -22.57
C GLU A 81 -2.88 -8.40 -22.50
N MET A 82 -2.49 -9.02 -23.61
CA MET A 82 -1.28 -9.87 -23.64
C MET A 82 0.01 -9.08 -23.43
N ASP A 83 0.16 -7.94 -24.10
CA ASP A 83 1.36 -7.08 -23.95
C ASP A 83 1.46 -6.57 -22.51
N TYR A 84 0.31 -6.21 -21.91
CA TYR A 84 0.18 -5.80 -20.53
C TYR A 84 0.66 -6.92 -19.58
N LYS A 85 0.10 -8.12 -19.70
CA LYS A 85 0.44 -9.27 -18.83
C LYS A 85 1.89 -9.70 -18.95
N LEU A 86 2.49 -9.62 -20.14
CA LEU A 86 3.91 -9.89 -20.34
C LEU A 86 4.77 -8.83 -19.68
N TYR A 87 4.45 -7.55 -19.88
CA TYR A 87 5.19 -6.44 -19.30
C TYR A 87 5.10 -6.40 -17.77
N SER A 88 3.92 -6.66 -17.19
CA SER A 88 3.77 -6.77 -15.74
C SER A 88 4.50 -8.00 -15.20
N THR A 89 4.55 -9.12 -15.92
CA THR A 89 5.36 -10.27 -15.48
C THR A 89 6.86 -9.91 -15.42
N ASP A 90 7.41 -9.25 -16.44
CA ASP A 90 8.81 -8.79 -16.46
C ASP A 90 9.13 -7.82 -15.30
N LEU A 91 8.22 -6.88 -15.01
CA LEU A 91 8.37 -5.98 -13.86
C LEU A 91 8.36 -6.72 -12.52
N LEU A 92 7.49 -7.72 -12.35
CA LEU A 92 7.45 -8.51 -11.11
C LEU A 92 8.71 -9.35 -10.93
N GLU A 93 9.24 -9.93 -12.01
CA GLU A 93 10.51 -10.66 -11.97
C GLU A 93 11.67 -9.75 -11.57
N LYS A 94 11.72 -8.52 -12.09
CA LYS A 94 12.70 -7.50 -11.68
C LYS A 94 12.53 -7.11 -10.21
N TRP A 95 11.30 -6.98 -9.73
CA TRP A 95 11.02 -6.73 -8.31
C TRP A 95 11.60 -7.86 -7.45
N ILE A 96 11.30 -9.12 -7.81
CA ILE A 96 11.80 -10.30 -7.13
C ILE A 96 13.34 -10.34 -7.14
N GLU A 97 13.98 -10.00 -8.26
CA GLU A 97 15.44 -9.96 -8.36
C GLU A 97 16.05 -8.92 -7.42
N GLN A 98 15.48 -7.71 -7.34
CA GLN A 98 15.90 -6.69 -6.40
C GLN A 98 15.78 -7.18 -4.95
N ILE A 99 14.67 -7.81 -4.59
CA ILE A 99 14.47 -8.37 -3.24
C ILE A 99 15.46 -9.49 -2.95
N ARG A 100 15.74 -10.40 -3.89
CA ARG A 100 16.74 -11.45 -3.71
C ARG A 100 18.13 -10.88 -3.43
N HIS A 101 18.48 -9.79 -4.11
CA HIS A 101 19.77 -9.14 -3.93
C HIS A 101 19.88 -8.40 -2.60
N GLN A 102 18.84 -7.63 -2.24
CA GLN A 102 18.83 -6.79 -1.04
C GLN A 102 18.55 -7.60 0.24
N TRP A 103 17.71 -8.63 0.14
CA TRP A 103 17.14 -9.38 1.26
C TRP A 103 17.23 -10.90 1.04
N PRO A 104 18.43 -11.49 1.07
CA PRO A 104 18.63 -12.91 0.79
C PRO A 104 17.93 -13.86 1.78
N CYS A 105 17.47 -13.35 2.92
CA CYS A 105 16.71 -14.07 3.94
C CYS A 105 15.20 -14.18 3.65
N VAL A 106 14.68 -13.47 2.66
CA VAL A 106 13.25 -13.44 2.36
C VAL A 106 12.84 -14.73 1.71
N GLN A 107 11.76 -15.32 2.22
CA GLN A 107 11.14 -16.45 1.56
C GLN A 107 10.23 -15.91 0.45
N ILE A 108 10.68 -16.10 -0.79
CA ILE A 108 9.93 -15.71 -1.98
C ILE A 108 9.11 -16.91 -2.43
N GLY A 109 7.80 -16.74 -2.45
CA GLY A 109 6.86 -17.73 -2.98
C GLY A 109 7.09 -18.00 -4.47
N GLN A 110 6.41 -19.01 -5.00
CA GLN A 110 6.42 -19.26 -6.43
C GLN A 110 5.72 -18.10 -7.16
N LEU A 111 6.33 -17.65 -8.26
CA LEU A 111 5.65 -16.77 -9.21
C LEU A 111 4.52 -17.57 -9.87
N ASP A 112 3.29 -17.13 -9.62
CA ASP A 112 2.06 -17.81 -10.06
C ASP A 112 1.15 -16.83 -10.81
N LYS A 113 0.08 -17.36 -11.41
CA LYS A 113 -0.99 -16.58 -12.01
C LYS A 113 -2.29 -16.72 -11.20
N ASP A 114 -3.09 -15.67 -11.12
CA ASP A 114 -4.45 -15.76 -10.58
C ASP A 114 -5.44 -16.34 -11.62
N SER A 115 -6.73 -16.38 -11.26
CA SER A 115 -7.79 -16.86 -12.16
C SER A 115 -7.98 -16.03 -13.43
N TYR A 116 -7.44 -14.81 -13.46
CA TYR A 116 -7.51 -13.88 -14.58
C TYR A 116 -6.20 -13.85 -15.39
N GLY A 117 -5.18 -14.61 -14.98
CA GLY A 117 -3.88 -14.68 -15.67
C GLY A 117 -2.89 -13.58 -15.26
N TYR A 118 -3.17 -12.83 -14.20
CA TYR A 118 -2.27 -11.82 -13.65
C TYR A 118 -1.22 -12.45 -12.74
N SER A 119 0.00 -11.93 -12.77
CA SER A 119 1.11 -12.45 -11.97
C SER A 119 0.97 -12.10 -10.51
N LYS A 120 1.29 -13.05 -9.63
CA LYS A 120 1.36 -12.85 -8.18
C LYS A 120 2.55 -13.57 -7.56
N VAL A 121 3.04 -13.02 -6.46
CA VAL A 121 4.10 -13.63 -5.63
C VAL A 121 3.94 -13.18 -4.18
N THR A 122 4.31 -14.04 -3.24
CA THR A 122 4.36 -13.72 -1.80
C THR A 122 5.81 -13.49 -1.38
N LEU A 123 6.04 -12.48 -0.54
CA LEU A 123 7.32 -12.20 0.12
C LEU A 123 7.14 -12.37 1.62
N ALA A 124 7.69 -13.43 2.21
CA ALA A 124 7.56 -13.72 3.63
C ALA A 124 8.83 -13.34 4.41
N TYR A 125 8.69 -12.38 5.32
CA TYR A 125 9.70 -11.90 6.25
C TYR A 125 9.49 -12.55 7.62
N LEU A 126 9.85 -13.83 7.75
CA LEU A 126 9.52 -14.65 8.92
C LEU A 126 9.99 -14.07 10.27
N SER A 127 11.16 -13.43 10.30
CA SER A 127 11.68 -12.78 11.53
C SER A 127 10.89 -11.53 11.93
N CYS A 128 10.23 -10.87 10.98
CA CYS A 128 9.40 -9.70 11.23
C CYS A 128 7.92 -10.08 11.42
N ASN A 129 7.53 -11.33 11.15
CA ASN A 129 6.16 -11.81 11.11
C ASN A 129 5.25 -10.98 10.18
N ILE A 130 5.77 -10.67 8.99
CA ILE A 130 5.05 -9.93 7.94
C ILE A 130 5.17 -10.69 6.63
N GLU A 131 4.07 -10.78 5.89
CA GLU A 131 4.09 -11.16 4.48
C GLU A 131 3.53 -10.04 3.62
N PHE A 132 4.14 -9.85 2.45
CA PHE A 132 3.60 -9.00 1.38
C PHE A 132 3.13 -9.87 0.23
N TYR A 133 1.99 -9.48 -0.35
CA TYR A 133 1.40 -10.12 -1.52
C TYR A 133 1.52 -9.14 -2.68
N LEU A 134 2.39 -9.43 -3.63
CA LEU A 134 2.55 -8.62 -4.82
C LEU A 134 1.70 -9.24 -5.92
N HIS A 135 0.84 -8.44 -6.52
CA HIS A 135 -0.10 -8.86 -7.56
C HIS A 135 -0.13 -7.80 -8.65
N SER A 136 -0.02 -8.20 -9.91
CA SER A 136 -0.33 -7.29 -11.01
C SER A 136 -1.85 -7.24 -11.16
N ASP A 137 -2.42 -6.07 -11.38
CA ASP A 137 -3.82 -5.92 -11.80
C ASP A 137 -3.87 -5.01 -13.02
N ASP A 138 -4.98 -4.82 -13.71
CA ASP A 138 -5.04 -3.83 -14.78
C ASP A 138 -4.55 -2.47 -14.29
N TRP A 139 -3.68 -1.82 -15.08
CA TRP A 139 -3.11 -0.50 -14.81
C TRP A 139 -2.09 -0.40 -13.68
N VAL A 140 -2.08 -1.30 -12.70
CA VAL A 140 -1.29 -1.17 -11.47
C VAL A 140 -0.65 -2.48 -11.02
N PHE A 141 0.30 -2.36 -10.10
CA PHE A 141 0.65 -3.42 -9.16
C PHE A 141 -0.02 -3.12 -7.84
N GLU A 142 -0.68 -4.12 -7.26
CA GLU A 142 -1.22 -4.10 -5.91
C GLU A 142 -0.26 -4.85 -4.98
N ILE A 143 0.03 -4.23 -3.83
CA ILE A 143 0.88 -4.77 -2.80
C ILE A 143 0.03 -4.86 -1.53
N GLY A 144 -0.51 -6.04 -1.31
CA GLY A 144 -1.18 -6.41 -0.08
C GLY A 144 -0.17 -6.75 1.02
N ALA A 145 -0.62 -6.75 2.28
CA ALA A 145 0.13 -7.30 3.39
C ALA A 145 -0.78 -8.09 4.35
N THR A 146 -0.20 -9.00 5.13
CA THR A 146 -0.91 -9.65 6.24
C THR A 146 -1.53 -8.61 7.17
N PRO A 147 -2.77 -8.82 7.68
CA PRO A 147 -3.39 -7.90 8.61
C PRO A 147 -2.48 -7.60 9.81
N MET A 148 -2.31 -6.33 10.13
CA MET A 148 -1.37 -5.87 11.15
C MET A 148 -1.91 -4.67 11.93
N THR A 149 -1.34 -4.40 13.09
CA THR A 149 -1.65 -3.19 13.86
C THR A 149 -0.78 -2.02 13.40
N SER A 150 -1.14 -0.80 13.77
CA SER A 150 -0.32 0.39 13.49
C SER A 150 1.07 0.28 14.10
N ALA A 151 1.17 -0.29 15.31
CA ALA A 151 2.45 -0.53 15.97
C ALA A 151 3.36 -1.50 15.18
N ILE A 152 2.79 -2.50 14.51
CA ILE A 152 3.57 -3.40 13.63
C ILE A 152 4.06 -2.64 12.40
N VAL A 153 3.23 -1.79 11.79
CA VAL A 153 3.65 -0.92 10.67
C VAL A 153 4.79 0.00 11.11
N GLU A 154 4.61 0.73 12.21
CA GLU A 154 5.59 1.67 12.76
C GLU A 154 6.94 0.98 13.04
N LYS A 155 6.90 -0.21 13.65
CA LYS A 155 8.09 -1.01 13.92
C LYS A 155 8.83 -1.43 12.65
N ASN A 156 8.12 -1.63 11.54
CA ASN A 156 8.67 -2.17 10.30
C ASN A 156 8.73 -1.13 9.16
N LEU A 157 8.71 0.17 9.46
CA LEU A 157 8.71 1.23 8.44
C LEU A 157 9.92 1.14 7.50
N LEU A 158 11.11 0.86 8.02
CA LEU A 158 12.32 0.71 7.19
C LEU A 158 12.18 -0.45 6.21
N LEU A 159 11.67 -1.58 6.70
CA LEU A 159 11.42 -2.76 5.87
C LEU A 159 10.41 -2.43 4.76
N ILE A 160 9.30 -1.77 5.10
CA ILE A 160 8.26 -1.37 4.15
C ILE A 160 8.84 -0.40 3.12
N GLN A 161 9.60 0.59 3.55
CA GLN A 161 10.26 1.55 2.65
C GLN A 161 11.14 0.83 1.62
N GLN A 162 12.06 -0.01 2.08
CA GLN A 162 13.05 -0.65 1.22
C GLN A 162 12.42 -1.73 0.32
N THR A 163 11.57 -2.56 0.90
CA THR A 163 10.92 -3.68 0.18
C THR A 163 9.90 -3.19 -0.83
N ILE A 164 9.13 -2.17 -0.46
CA ILE A 164 7.96 -1.76 -1.23
C ILE A 164 8.30 -0.54 -2.09
N PHE A 165 8.64 0.58 -1.47
CA PHE A 165 8.79 1.85 -2.18
C PHE A 165 10.10 1.96 -2.96
N ASP A 166 11.23 1.62 -2.34
CA ASP A 166 12.55 1.73 -2.97
C ASP A 166 12.67 0.71 -4.11
N THR A 167 12.18 -0.51 -3.89
CA THR A 167 12.19 -1.55 -4.92
C THR A 167 11.27 -1.21 -6.09
N ALA A 168 10.05 -0.70 -5.84
CA ALA A 168 9.17 -0.19 -6.90
C ALA A 168 9.87 0.89 -7.73
N SER A 169 10.46 1.87 -7.05
CA SER A 169 11.16 2.99 -7.68
C SER A 169 12.33 2.52 -8.54
N ALA A 170 13.11 1.55 -8.05
CA ALA A 170 14.25 0.97 -8.76
C ALA A 170 13.87 0.30 -10.08
N ILE A 171 12.64 -0.22 -10.20
CA ILE A 171 12.12 -0.82 -11.44
C ILE A 171 11.21 0.12 -12.23
N GLY A 172 11.21 1.41 -11.89
CA GLY A 172 10.49 2.46 -12.62
C GLY A 172 8.99 2.51 -12.33
N LEU A 173 8.54 1.93 -11.23
CA LEU A 173 7.18 2.06 -10.72
C LEU A 173 7.10 3.16 -9.66
N LYS A 174 5.93 3.80 -9.56
CA LYS A 174 5.65 4.84 -8.57
C LYS A 174 4.17 4.85 -8.20
N PRO A 175 3.81 5.32 -7.00
CA PRO A 175 2.41 5.60 -6.70
C PRO A 175 1.87 6.68 -7.65
N HIS A 176 0.59 6.60 -8.00
CA HIS A 176 -0.02 7.55 -8.93
C HIS A 176 -1.27 8.19 -8.32
N ARG A 177 -1.32 9.53 -8.35
CA ARG A 177 -2.34 10.36 -7.67
C ARG A 177 -3.80 10.17 -8.12
N ARG A 178 -4.05 9.27 -9.08
CA ARG A 178 -5.37 9.09 -9.71
C ARG A 178 -5.64 7.65 -10.14
N ILE A 179 -4.63 6.79 -10.13
CA ILE A 179 -4.69 5.43 -10.69
C ILE A 179 -4.03 4.56 -9.65
N GLY A 180 -4.79 3.67 -9.02
CA GLY A 180 -4.35 3.02 -7.81
C GLY A 180 -4.23 4.02 -6.67
N GLY A 181 -5.31 4.18 -5.90
CA GLY A 181 -5.33 4.97 -4.67
C GLY A 181 -4.78 4.23 -3.44
N GLY A 182 -4.62 2.91 -3.56
CA GLY A 182 -4.39 2.00 -2.44
C GLY A 182 -5.62 1.90 -1.54
N HIS A 183 -5.73 0.80 -0.80
CA HIS A 183 -6.83 0.55 0.11
C HIS A 183 -6.33 0.19 1.51
N PHE A 184 -7.18 0.49 2.49
CA PHE A 184 -7.01 0.02 3.86
C PHE A 184 -8.21 -0.82 4.24
N HIS A 185 -7.96 -2.07 4.55
CA HIS A 185 -8.99 -3.02 4.92
C HIS A 185 -9.06 -3.09 6.44
N LEU A 186 -10.06 -2.43 7.04
CA LEU A 186 -10.27 -2.52 8.49
C LEU A 186 -10.94 -3.84 8.83
N ASP A 187 -10.32 -4.64 9.69
CA ASP A 187 -11.00 -5.81 10.23
C ASP A 187 -12.13 -5.36 11.16
N LYS A 188 -13.36 -5.75 10.80
CA LYS A 188 -14.57 -5.28 11.48
C LYS A 188 -14.61 -5.71 12.94
N GLU A 189 -14.22 -6.95 13.25
CA GLU A 189 -14.36 -7.50 14.61
C GLU A 189 -13.37 -6.85 15.57
N THR A 190 -12.12 -6.66 15.15
CA THR A 190 -11.07 -6.07 15.98
C THR A 190 -11.23 -4.55 16.13
N HIS A 191 -11.82 -3.87 15.15
CA HIS A 191 -12.06 -2.42 15.23
C HIS A 191 -13.36 -2.05 15.95
N PHE A 192 -14.45 -2.80 15.70
CA PHE A 192 -15.77 -2.41 16.19
C PHE A 192 -16.29 -3.37 17.26
N GLY A 193 -15.80 -4.60 17.34
CA GLY A 193 -16.34 -5.68 18.15
C GLY A 193 -17.38 -6.50 17.38
N LYS A 194 -17.45 -7.79 17.71
CA LYS A 194 -18.28 -8.79 16.99
C LYS A 194 -19.75 -8.39 16.82
N ASP A 195 -20.36 -7.78 17.85
CA ASP A 195 -21.79 -7.48 17.89
C ASP A 195 -22.12 -5.98 18.03
N ASN A 196 -21.14 -5.09 17.77
CA ASN A 196 -21.33 -3.65 17.93
C ASN A 196 -21.72 -2.95 16.62
N SER A 197 -22.89 -3.28 16.10
CA SER A 197 -23.42 -2.67 14.87
C SER A 197 -23.60 -1.15 14.97
N VAL A 198 -23.86 -0.63 16.18
CA VAL A 198 -24.01 0.80 16.44
C VAL A 198 -22.70 1.54 16.21
N LEU A 199 -21.57 1.03 16.73
CA LEU A 199 -20.28 1.66 16.53
C LEU A 199 -19.84 1.61 15.05
N PHE A 200 -20.04 0.48 14.38
CA PHE A 200 -19.76 0.38 12.95
C PHE A 200 -20.61 1.35 12.12
N ARG A 201 -21.92 1.45 12.41
CA ARG A 201 -22.80 2.43 11.76
C ARG A 201 -22.32 3.86 11.99
N ASN A 202 -21.96 4.21 13.22
CA ASN A 202 -21.49 5.56 13.54
C ASN A 202 -20.17 5.86 12.81
N PHE A 203 -19.24 4.90 12.72
CA PHE A 203 -18.02 5.04 11.91
C PHE A 203 -18.34 5.32 10.44
N LEU A 204 -19.30 4.60 9.84
CA LEU A 204 -19.73 4.87 8.46
C LEU A 204 -20.30 6.28 8.33
N VAL A 205 -21.14 6.73 9.26
CA VAL A 205 -21.70 8.09 9.25
C VAL A 205 -20.59 9.13 9.37
N ASP A 206 -19.61 8.93 10.26
CA ASP A 206 -18.47 9.83 10.42
C ASP A 206 -17.62 9.89 9.15
N LEU A 207 -17.34 8.74 8.53
CA LEU A 207 -16.62 8.65 7.26
C LEU A 207 -17.34 9.45 6.17
N MET A 208 -18.67 9.31 6.07
CA MET A 208 -19.51 10.03 5.10
C MET A 208 -19.57 11.55 5.32
N ASN A 209 -19.40 12.00 6.57
CA ASN A 209 -19.29 13.40 6.92
C ASN A 209 -17.87 13.98 6.72
N ARG A 210 -16.90 13.13 6.38
CA ARG A 210 -15.49 13.48 6.16
C ARG A 210 -15.06 13.03 4.75
N PRO A 211 -15.62 13.66 3.69
CA PRO A 211 -15.41 13.23 2.31
C PRO A 211 -13.94 13.19 1.89
N GLU A 212 -13.07 13.96 2.55
CA GLU A 212 -11.62 13.93 2.33
C GLU A 212 -10.98 12.58 2.63
N LEU A 213 -11.56 11.76 3.53
CA LEU A 213 -11.05 10.43 3.88
C LEU A 213 -11.27 9.41 2.75
N PHE A 214 -12.24 9.64 1.86
CA PHE A 214 -12.49 8.79 0.68
C PHE A 214 -11.55 9.10 -0.48
N LEU A 215 -10.79 10.19 -0.42
CA LEU A 215 -9.96 10.62 -1.55
C LEU A 215 -8.66 9.81 -1.71
N GLY A 216 -8.46 8.77 -0.89
CA GLY A 216 -7.27 7.92 -0.88
C GLY A 216 -6.07 8.59 -0.21
N GLY A 217 -5.08 7.78 0.19
CA GLY A 217 -3.88 8.27 0.89
C GLY A 217 -2.97 9.19 0.07
N LEU A 218 -3.22 9.31 -1.23
CA LEU A 218 -2.51 10.22 -2.14
C LEU A 218 -3.40 11.36 -2.67
N SER A 219 -4.60 11.50 -2.12
CA SER A 219 -5.67 12.42 -2.54
C SER A 219 -6.21 12.18 -3.96
N LEU A 220 -7.43 12.68 -4.21
CA LEU A 220 -8.11 12.75 -5.51
C LEU A 220 -8.45 11.41 -6.19
N ASP A 221 -8.61 10.32 -5.44
CA ASP A 221 -9.20 9.08 -5.98
C ASP A 221 -10.72 9.20 -6.15
N LEU A 222 -11.14 10.04 -7.09
CA LEU A 222 -12.54 10.25 -7.43
C LEU A 222 -13.08 9.20 -8.42
N LEU A 223 -12.20 8.38 -8.99
CA LEU A 223 -12.58 7.38 -9.97
C LEU A 223 -13.06 6.11 -9.29
N ASN A 224 -12.35 5.68 -8.23
CA ASN A 224 -12.66 4.42 -7.56
C ASN A 224 -13.56 4.60 -6.34
N ALA A 225 -13.32 5.64 -5.54
CA ALA A 225 -14.04 5.89 -4.30
C ALA A 225 -14.58 7.33 -4.21
N PRO A 226 -15.45 7.78 -5.16
CA PRO A 226 -16.03 9.11 -5.09
C PRO A 226 -16.82 9.31 -3.79
N PRO A 227 -16.58 10.39 -3.03
CA PRO A 227 -17.40 10.70 -1.86
C PRO A 227 -18.88 10.84 -2.23
N LEU A 228 -19.80 10.40 -1.36
CA LEU A 228 -21.25 10.50 -1.63
C LEU A 228 -21.67 11.93 -2.01
N ALA A 229 -21.05 12.94 -1.39
CA ALA A 229 -21.34 14.35 -1.63
C ALA A 229 -21.12 14.80 -3.09
N ILE A 230 -20.31 14.09 -3.87
CA ILE A 230 -20.05 14.41 -5.28
C ILE A 230 -20.84 13.53 -6.26
N LEU A 231 -21.55 12.51 -5.77
CA LEU A 231 -22.42 11.66 -6.59
C LEU A 231 -23.69 12.42 -6.99
N SER A 232 -24.36 11.97 -8.06
CA SER A 232 -25.65 12.52 -8.47
C SER A 232 -26.74 12.27 -7.41
N LYS A 233 -27.79 13.09 -7.39
CA LYS A 233 -28.92 12.90 -6.44
C LYS A 233 -29.52 11.50 -6.52
N GLU A 234 -29.70 10.96 -7.71
CA GLU A 234 -30.20 9.60 -7.92
C GLU A 234 -29.29 8.55 -7.26
N GLN A 235 -27.98 8.70 -7.41
CA GLN A 235 -27.00 7.83 -6.74
C GLN A 235 -26.99 8.01 -5.22
N GLN A 236 -27.21 9.23 -4.73
CA GLN A 236 -27.32 9.51 -3.29
C GLN A 236 -28.59 8.90 -2.70
N GLU A 237 -29.72 9.01 -3.40
CA GLU A 237 -31.01 8.43 -3.01
C GLU A 237 -30.97 6.90 -3.03
N ALA A 238 -30.27 6.29 -3.99
CA ALA A 238 -30.08 4.84 -4.04
C ALA A 238 -29.24 4.26 -2.86
N PHE A 239 -28.47 5.11 -2.16
CA PHE A 239 -27.70 4.71 -0.98
C PHE A 239 -28.56 4.70 0.31
N GLY A 240 -29.72 5.38 0.31
CA GLY A 240 -30.60 5.56 1.47
C GLY A 240 -31.94 4.84 1.37
#